data_AF-A0A024E9P2-F1
#
_entry.id   AF-A0A024E9P2-F1
#
_cell.length_a   1.000
_cell.length_b   1.000
_cell.length_c   1.000
_cell.angle_alpha   90.00
_cell.angle_beta   90.00
_cell.angle_gamma   90.00
#
_symmetry.space_group_name_H-M   'P 1'
#
loop_
_entity.id
_entity.type
_entity.pdbx_description
1 polymer ?
#
loop_
_entity_poly.entity_id
_entity_poly.type
_entity_poly.pdbx_seq_one_letter_code
_entity_poly.pdbx_strand_id
1 'polypeptide(L)'
;MPDASKVALMEQLNIERLCARVDAAADYARNALAGDPLKAMEYAQAAAEAQAYIDEGYPKKAVPLSVSAWVVKGRTARQAVDQIIAKAARFKEGLLTLRTLRLKAKEQIKVHIAKGKTDLANQVSEDAIAAIRAVANDLAG
;
A
#
# COMPACT_ATOMS: atom_id res chain seq x y z
N MET A 1 14.80 9.05 -42.47
CA MET A 1 14.37 8.10 -41.42
C MET A 1 14.74 8.70 -40.08
N PRO A 2 13.86 8.68 -39.05
CA PRO A 2 14.26 9.12 -37.72
C PRO A 2 15.43 8.25 -37.23
N ASP A 3 16.42 8.88 -36.60
CA ASP A 3 17.56 8.20 -35.98
C ASP A 3 17.05 7.21 -34.92
N ALA A 4 17.43 5.94 -35.04
CA ALA A 4 17.02 4.88 -34.13
C ALA A 4 17.38 5.21 -32.66
N SER A 5 18.48 5.93 -32.44
CA SER A 5 18.93 6.40 -31.13
C SER A 5 17.93 7.41 -30.54
N LYS A 6 17.39 8.29 -31.39
CA LYS A 6 16.39 9.29 -31.01
C LYS A 6 15.04 8.63 -30.70
N VAL A 7 14.66 7.58 -31.44
CA VAL A 7 13.43 6.83 -31.18
C VAL A 7 13.51 6.11 -29.83
N ALA A 8 14.61 5.39 -29.56
CA ALA A 8 14.82 4.70 -28.29
C ALA A 8 14.81 5.66 -27.08
N LEU A 9 15.42 6.85 -27.23
CA LEU A 9 15.40 7.87 -26.19
C LEU A 9 13.96 8.37 -25.91
N MET A 10 13.16 8.59 -26.95
CA MET A 10 11.77 9.04 -26.79
C MET A 10 10.90 7.97 -26.12
N GLU A 11 11.09 6.70 -26.46
CA GLU A 11 10.41 5.58 -25.81
C GLU A 11 10.77 5.50 -24.32
N GLN A 12 12.05 5.61 -23.98
CA GLN A 12 12.53 5.60 -22.60
C GLN A 12 11.93 6.77 -21.78
N LEU A 13 11.98 7.99 -22.31
CA LEU A 13 11.40 9.17 -21.65
C LEU A 13 9.88 9.00 -21.44
N ASN A 14 9.19 8.37 -22.38
CA ASN A 14 7.75 8.13 -22.24
C ASN A 14 7.44 7.07 -21.17
N ILE A 15 8.23 5.99 -21.11
CA ILE A 15 8.13 4.98 -20.04
C ILE A 15 8.34 5.64 -18.68
N GLU A 16 9.39 6.45 -18.53
CA GLU A 16 9.72 7.13 -17.28
C GLU A 16 8.59 8.07 -16.85
N ARG A 17 8.08 8.89 -17.77
CA ARG A 17 6.95 9.79 -17.52
C ARG A 17 5.72 9.05 -17.01
N LEU A 18 5.32 7.96 -17.67
CA LEU A 18 4.14 7.19 -17.27
C LEU A 18 4.35 6.46 -15.95
N CYS A 19 5.51 5.84 -15.75
CA CYS A 19 5.86 5.19 -14.49
C CYS A 19 5.87 6.18 -13.32
N ALA A 20 6.42 7.38 -13.51
CA ALA A 20 6.46 8.43 -12.49
C ALA A 20 5.07 8.87 -12.06
N ARG A 21 4.10 8.95 -12.99
CA ARG A 21 2.70 9.27 -12.66
C ARG A 21 2.05 8.19 -11.79
N VAL A 22 2.28 6.92 -12.10
CA VAL A 22 1.79 5.78 -11.31
C VAL A 22 2.46 5.74 -9.94
N ASP A 23 3.78 5.95 -9.88
CA ASP A 23 4.53 6.01 -8.61
C ASP A 23 4.01 7.16 -7.73
N ALA A 24 3.81 8.37 -8.29
CA ALA A 24 3.27 9.51 -7.56
C ALA A 24 1.86 9.27 -6.99
N ALA A 25 0.98 8.63 -7.77
CA ALA A 25 -0.35 8.25 -7.28
C ALA A 25 -0.28 7.23 -6.13
N ALA A 26 0.61 6.24 -6.24
CA ALA A 26 0.81 5.24 -5.19
C ALA A 26 1.44 5.83 -3.92
N ASP A 27 2.34 6.80 -4.06
CA ASP A 27 2.97 7.51 -2.93
C ASP A 27 1.95 8.39 -2.21
N TYR A 28 1.11 9.12 -2.95
CA TYR A 28 -0.01 9.86 -2.38
C TYR A 28 -0.95 8.94 -1.59
N ALA A 29 -1.33 7.80 -2.19
CA ALA A 29 -2.19 6.82 -1.52
C ALA A 29 -1.56 6.25 -0.24
N ARG A 30 -0.24 5.97 -0.24
CA ARG A 30 0.48 5.50 0.96
C ARG A 30 0.53 6.56 2.04
N ASN A 31 0.76 7.82 1.69
CA ASN A 31 0.76 8.92 2.66
C ASN A 31 -0.64 9.12 3.27
N ALA A 32 -1.70 9.06 2.46
CA ALA A 32 -3.06 9.14 2.95
C ALA A 32 -3.41 7.96 3.88
N LEU A 33 -2.95 6.75 3.55
CA LEU A 33 -3.19 5.54 4.33
C LEU A 33 -2.42 5.52 5.66
N ALA A 34 -1.14 5.87 5.63
CA ALA A 34 -0.28 5.88 6.82
C ALA A 34 -0.64 7.03 7.77
N GLY A 35 -1.07 8.17 7.22
CA GLY A 35 -1.28 9.39 7.99
C GLY A 35 0.01 9.83 8.67
N ASP A 36 -0.02 9.96 9.99
CA ASP A 36 1.16 10.24 10.81
C ASP A 36 2.10 9.01 10.83
N PRO A 37 3.37 9.14 10.37
CA PRO A 37 4.31 8.03 10.35
C PRO A 37 4.65 7.45 11.73
N LEU A 38 4.72 8.27 12.77
CA LEU A 38 4.97 7.81 14.14
C LEU A 38 3.79 6.99 14.64
N LYS A 39 2.57 7.45 14.37
CA LYS A 39 1.35 6.69 14.69
C LYS A 39 1.33 5.35 13.96
N ALA A 40 1.69 5.31 12.68
CA ALA A 40 1.77 4.05 11.94
C ALA A 40 2.78 3.05 12.57
N MET A 41 3.92 3.56 13.06
CA MET A 41 4.91 2.75 13.78
C MET A 41 4.38 2.25 15.12
N GLU A 42 3.69 3.09 15.90
CA GLU A 42 3.06 2.68 17.16
C GLU A 42 2.04 1.55 16.95
N TYR A 43 1.19 1.67 15.92
CA TYR A 43 0.23 0.62 15.56
C TYR A 43 0.90 -0.67 15.11
N ALA A 44 2.00 -0.58 14.35
CA ALA A 44 2.78 -1.75 13.94
C ALA A 44 3.40 -2.48 15.14
N GLN A 45 3.95 -1.73 16.10
CA GLN A 45 4.48 -2.28 17.34
C GLN A 45 3.38 -2.93 18.18
N ALA A 46 2.23 -2.26 18.35
CA ALA A 46 1.08 -2.82 19.06
C ALA A 46 0.57 -4.12 18.42
N ALA A 47 0.59 -4.23 17.09
CA ALA A 47 0.23 -5.46 16.38
C ALA A 47 1.22 -6.59 16.61
N ALA A 48 2.53 -6.30 16.68
CA ALA A 48 3.55 -7.30 17.01
C ALA A 48 3.39 -7.82 18.44
N GLU A 49 3.18 -6.93 19.41
CA GLU A 49 2.95 -7.29 20.81
C GLU A 49 1.63 -8.05 21.00
N ALA A 50 0.57 -7.66 20.29
CA ALA A 50 -0.70 -8.37 20.30
C ALA A 50 -0.53 -9.78 19.72
N GLN A 51 0.25 -9.96 18.65
CA GLN A 51 0.52 -11.28 18.09
C GLN A 51 1.31 -12.17 19.06
N ALA A 52 2.35 -11.63 19.71
CA ALA A 52 3.09 -12.38 20.73
C ALA A 52 2.17 -12.83 21.89
N TYR A 53 1.25 -11.95 22.32
CA TYR A 53 0.26 -12.29 23.35
C TYR A 53 -0.73 -13.38 22.90
N ILE A 54 -1.08 -13.44 21.61
CA ILE A 54 -1.85 -14.55 21.03
C ILE A 54 -1.03 -15.84 21.08
N ASP A 55 0.22 -15.78 20.64
CA ASP A 55 1.12 -16.94 20.49
C ASP A 55 1.43 -17.58 21.87
N GLU A 56 1.45 -16.78 22.94
CA GLU A 56 1.58 -17.23 24.33
C GLU A 56 0.26 -17.76 24.94
N GLY A 57 -0.85 -17.74 24.20
CA GLY A 57 -2.13 -18.26 24.65
C GLY A 57 -2.91 -17.32 25.58
N TYR A 58 -2.73 -16.01 25.45
CA TYR A 58 -3.43 -14.97 26.23
C TYR A 58 -3.18 -15.03 27.75
N PRO A 59 -1.92 -14.93 28.23
CA PRO A 59 -1.60 -15.00 29.66
C PRO A 59 -2.24 -13.87 30.48
N LYS A 60 -3.12 -14.23 31.43
CA LYS A 60 -3.87 -13.26 32.26
C LYS A 60 -3.00 -12.27 33.06
N LYS A 61 -1.78 -12.66 33.42
CA LYS A 61 -0.88 -11.86 34.27
C LYS A 61 0.15 -11.04 33.49
N ALA A 62 0.21 -11.21 32.17
CA ALA A 62 1.23 -10.60 31.30
C ALA A 62 0.59 -10.01 30.05
N VAL A 63 -0.44 -9.18 30.24
CA VAL A 63 -1.07 -8.45 29.14
C VAL A 63 -0.13 -7.30 28.71
N PRO A 64 0.27 -7.20 27.44
CA PRO A 64 1.10 -6.09 26.97
C PRO A 64 0.46 -4.72 27.25
N LEU A 65 1.29 -3.71 27.51
CA LEU A 65 0.80 -2.35 27.76
C LEU A 65 0.12 -1.75 26.52
N SER A 66 0.60 -2.05 25.31
CA SER A 66 -0.04 -1.65 24.05
C SER A 66 -1.47 -2.19 23.92
N VAL A 67 -1.69 -3.47 24.26
CA VAL A 67 -3.02 -4.09 24.30
C VAL A 67 -3.88 -3.45 25.39
N SER A 68 -3.30 -3.21 26.56
CA SER A 68 -4.00 -2.61 27.70
C SER A 68 -4.45 -1.18 27.42
N ALA A 69 -3.65 -0.39 26.70
CA ALA A 69 -4.01 0.97 26.28
C ALA A 69 -5.24 1.00 25.35
N TRP A 70 -5.56 -0.12 24.69
CA TRP A 70 -6.74 -0.27 23.82
C TRP A 70 -7.97 -0.85 24.54
N VAL A 71 -7.82 -1.24 25.80
CA VAL A 71 -8.91 -1.66 26.68
C VAL A 71 -9.66 -0.41 27.15
N VAL A 72 -10.54 0.10 26.28
CA VAL A 72 -11.42 1.24 26.57
C VAL A 72 -12.87 0.75 26.66
N LYS A 73 -13.64 1.25 27.64
CA LYS A 73 -15.09 0.99 27.82
C LYS A 73 -15.49 -0.49 27.92
N GLY A 74 -14.84 -1.27 28.80
CA GLY A 74 -15.29 -2.63 29.15
C GLY A 74 -14.95 -3.74 28.14
N ARG A 75 -14.07 -3.46 27.16
CA ARG A 75 -13.52 -4.50 26.28
C ARG A 75 -12.56 -5.40 27.04
N THR A 76 -12.55 -6.69 26.70
CA THR A 76 -11.52 -7.60 27.22
C THR A 76 -10.21 -7.41 26.47
N ALA A 77 -9.09 -7.84 27.07
CA ALA A 77 -7.79 -7.86 26.39
C ALA A 77 -7.83 -8.65 25.07
N ARG A 78 -8.61 -9.74 25.00
CA ARG A 78 -8.81 -10.51 23.78
C ARG A 78 -9.53 -9.71 22.69
N GLN A 79 -10.62 -9.02 23.04
CA GLN A 79 -11.32 -8.15 22.08
C GLN A 79 -10.44 -6.99 21.58
N ALA A 80 -9.58 -6.45 22.44
CA ALA A 80 -8.62 -5.41 22.04
C ALA A 80 -7.60 -5.97 21.03
N VAL A 81 -7.03 -7.14 21.32
CA VAL A 81 -6.10 -7.86 20.42
C VAL A 81 -6.74 -8.14 19.06
N ASP A 82 -7.96 -8.70 19.04
CA ASP A 82 -8.66 -9.02 17.79
C ASP A 82 -8.81 -7.77 16.91
N GLN A 83 -9.14 -6.62 17.52
CA GLN A 83 -9.25 -5.35 16.80
C GLN A 83 -7.90 -4.81 16.30
N ILE A 84 -6.84 -4.93 17.11
CA ILE A 84 -5.49 -4.52 16.73
C ILE A 84 -5.03 -5.34 15.52
N ILE A 85 -5.18 -6.66 15.58
CA ILE A 85 -4.78 -7.56 14.49
C ILE A 85 -5.61 -7.34 13.24
N ALA A 86 -6.94 -7.20 13.36
CA ALA A 86 -7.80 -6.92 12.21
C ALA A 86 -7.43 -5.60 11.51
N LYS A 87 -7.16 -4.53 12.27
CA LYS A 87 -6.71 -3.25 11.71
C LYS A 87 -5.34 -3.37 11.04
N ALA A 88 -4.40 -4.07 11.69
CA ALA A 88 -3.06 -4.29 11.12
C ALA A 88 -3.12 -5.11 9.83
N ALA A 89 -3.99 -6.13 9.76
CA ALA A 89 -4.21 -6.93 8.56
C ALA A 89 -4.77 -6.07 7.41
N ARG A 90 -5.85 -5.31 7.65
CA ARG A 90 -6.44 -4.41 6.63
C ARG A 90 -5.42 -3.40 6.10
N PHE A 91 -4.61 -2.82 6.99
CA PHE A 91 -3.55 -1.88 6.60
C PHE A 91 -2.47 -2.54 5.74
N LYS A 92 -1.97 -3.72 6.14
CA LYS A 92 -0.98 -4.49 5.37
C LYS A 92 -1.50 -4.89 4.00
N GLU A 93 -2.74 -5.37 3.92
CA GLU A 93 -3.40 -5.74 2.67
C GLU A 93 -3.53 -4.54 1.72
N GLY A 94 -3.92 -3.37 2.26
CA GLY A 94 -3.97 -2.12 1.50
C GLY A 94 -2.61 -1.75 0.89
N LEU A 95 -1.55 -1.74 1.70
CA LEU A 95 -0.19 -1.46 1.23
C LEU A 95 0.28 -2.47 0.17
N LEU A 96 -0.03 -3.75 0.35
CA LEU A 96 0.32 -4.80 -0.61
C LEU A 96 -0.42 -4.62 -1.94
N THR A 97 -1.71 -4.27 -1.88
CA THR A 97 -2.54 -3.99 -3.06
C THR A 97 -1.97 -2.80 -3.84
N LEU A 98 -1.65 -1.69 -3.17
CA LEU A 98 -1.02 -0.53 -3.79
C LEU A 98 0.32 -0.88 -4.46
N ARG A 99 1.15 -1.69 -3.79
CA ARG A 99 2.43 -2.16 -4.36
C ARG A 99 2.20 -3.00 -5.61
N THR A 100 1.24 -3.91 -5.58
CA THR A 100 0.93 -4.82 -6.68
C THR A 100 0.44 -4.05 -7.91
N LEU A 101 -0.51 -3.12 -7.74
CA LEU A 101 -1.03 -2.28 -8.82
C LEU A 101 0.09 -1.48 -9.50
N ARG A 102 0.92 -0.83 -8.70
CA ARG A 102 2.05 -0.01 -9.18
C ARG A 102 3.05 -0.84 -9.98
N LEU A 103 3.50 -1.98 -9.45
CA LEU A 103 4.49 -2.82 -10.13
C LEU A 103 3.93 -3.42 -11.42
N LYS A 104 2.69 -3.90 -11.40
CA LYS A 104 2.01 -4.46 -12.58
C LYS A 104 1.88 -3.42 -13.69
N ALA A 105 1.44 -2.21 -13.36
CA ALA A 105 1.27 -1.13 -14.33
C ALA A 105 2.60 -0.73 -14.99
N LYS A 106 3.68 -0.61 -14.20
CA LYS A 106 5.01 -0.28 -14.72
C LYS A 106 5.51 -1.31 -15.73
N GLU A 107 5.29 -2.59 -15.47
CA GLU A 107 5.66 -3.66 -16.40
C GLU A 107 4.82 -3.61 -17.68
N GLN A 108 3.51 -3.44 -17.55
CA GLN A 108 2.61 -3.34 -18.71
C GLN A 108 2.92 -2.10 -19.58
N ILE A 109 3.24 -0.95 -18.98
CA ILE A 109 3.67 0.27 -19.70
C ILE A 109 4.90 -0.03 -20.56
N LYS A 110 5.94 -0.64 -19.98
CA LYS A 110 7.16 -1.01 -20.72
C LYS A 110 6.84 -1.93 -21.90
N VAL A 111 6.03 -2.95 -21.67
CA VAL A 111 5.62 -3.92 -22.70
C VAL A 111 4.84 -3.25 -23.84
N HIS A 112 3.95 -2.29 -23.53
CA HIS A 112 3.18 -1.59 -24.54
C HIS A 112 4.04 -0.62 -25.36
N ILE A 113 4.92 0.15 -24.73
CA ILE A 113 5.84 1.04 -25.43
C ILE A 113 6.78 0.27 -26.36
N ALA A 114 7.38 -0.84 -25.89
CA ALA A 114 8.25 -1.69 -26.72
C ALA A 114 7.53 -2.30 -27.94
N LYS A 115 6.19 -2.33 -27.93
CA LYS A 115 5.35 -2.80 -29.06
C LYS A 115 4.84 -1.65 -29.93
N GLY A 116 5.30 -0.41 -29.72
CA GLY A 116 4.81 0.79 -30.38
C GLY A 116 3.37 1.17 -30.01
N LYS A 117 2.83 0.63 -28.92
CA LYS A 117 1.43 0.78 -28.49
C LYS A 117 1.28 1.87 -27.43
N THR A 118 1.65 3.11 -27.79
CA THR A 118 1.68 4.24 -26.86
C THR A 118 0.32 4.53 -26.21
N ASP A 119 -0.78 4.45 -26.96
CA ASP A 119 -2.12 4.71 -26.42
C ASP A 119 -2.52 3.69 -25.34
N LEU A 120 -2.16 2.42 -25.53
CA LEU A 120 -2.38 1.40 -24.51
C LEU A 120 -1.50 1.61 -23.28
N ALA A 121 -0.26 2.09 -23.44
CA ALA A 121 0.58 2.45 -22.30
C ALA A 121 -0.01 3.62 -21.50
N ASN A 122 -0.57 4.63 -22.16
CA ASN A 122 -1.29 5.72 -21.50
C ASN A 122 -2.52 5.18 -20.76
N GLN A 123 -3.34 4.33 -21.39
CA GLN A 123 -4.53 3.75 -20.75
C GLN A 123 -4.17 2.94 -19.50
N VAL A 124 -3.15 2.09 -19.56
CA VAL A 124 -2.65 1.34 -18.40
C VAL A 124 -2.25 2.28 -17.26
N SER A 125 -1.60 3.41 -17.58
CA SER A 125 -1.25 4.42 -16.58
C SER A 125 -2.50 5.03 -15.93
N GLU A 126 -3.52 5.41 -16.71
CA GLU A 126 -4.75 6.00 -16.16
C GLU A 126 -5.53 4.98 -15.31
N ASP A 127 -5.70 3.75 -15.80
CA ASP A 127 -6.43 2.69 -15.11
C ASP A 127 -5.76 2.35 -13.77
N ALA A 128 -4.43 2.28 -13.76
CA ALA A 128 -3.67 2.04 -12.55
C ALA A 128 -3.84 3.18 -11.54
N ILE A 129 -3.80 4.44 -11.99
CA ILE A 129 -4.02 5.62 -11.13
C ILE A 129 -5.44 5.59 -10.55
N ALA A 130 -6.46 5.27 -11.37
CA ALA A 130 -7.83 5.16 -10.92
C ALA A 130 -8.00 4.04 -9.87
N ALA A 131 -7.43 2.86 -10.11
CA ALA A 131 -7.45 1.74 -9.17
C ALA A 131 -6.73 2.07 -7.85
N ILE A 132 -5.56 2.73 -7.92
CA ILE A 132 -4.82 3.19 -6.74
C ILE A 132 -5.66 4.17 -5.91
N ARG A 133 -6.35 5.11 -6.56
CA ARG A 133 -7.24 6.07 -5.87
C ARG A 133 -8.44 5.39 -5.22
N ALA A 134 -9.02 4.39 -5.88
CA ALA A 134 -10.12 3.61 -5.31
C ALA A 134 -9.67 2.90 -4.02
N VAL A 135 -8.52 2.22 -4.04
CA VAL A 135 -7.94 1.57 -2.86
C VAL A 135 -7.70 2.57 -1.72
N ALA A 136 -7.18 3.76 -2.04
CA ALA A 136 -6.95 4.79 -1.03
C ALA A 136 -8.26 5.25 -0.36
N ASN A 137 -9.32 5.44 -1.14
CA ASN A 137 -10.64 5.84 -0.63
C ASN A 137 -11.28 4.74 0.21
N ASP A 138 -11.18 3.48 -0.23
CA ASP A 138 -11.74 2.32 0.48
C ASP A 138 -11.06 2.08 1.82
N LEU A 139 -9.79 2.46 1.97
CA LEU A 139 -9.05 2.32 3.23
C LEU A 139 -9.21 3.53 4.15
N ALA A 140 -9.63 4.69 3.62
CA ALA A 140 -9.90 5.89 4.40
C ALA A 140 -11.28 5.87 5.09
N GLY A 141 -12.21 5.00 4.66
CA GLY A 141 -13.51 4.73 5.29
C GLY A 141 -13.48 3.63 6.36
#